data_AF-A0AA95MMZ4-F1
#
_entry.id   AF-A0AA95MMZ4-F1
#
_cell.length_a   1.000
_cell.length_b   1.000
_cell.length_c   1.000
_cell.angle_alpha   90.00
_cell.angle_beta   90.00
_cell.angle_gamma   90.00
#
_symmetry.space_group_name_H-M   'P 1'
#
loop_
_entity.id
_entity.type
_entity.pdbx_description
1 polymer ?
#
loop_
_entity_poly.entity_id
_entity_poly.type
_entity_poly.pdbx_seq_one_letter_code
_entity_poly.pdbx_strand_id
1 'polypeptide(L)'
;MDPAKQTLIMFFFDTYLQLSEEEEQKVLEEVREMSAKEADKVMEIINSYERRGRELGKEEGKIEGKLEAIRMVAKRINEKGRPTKEIAEMTGLEIKEIERL
;
A
#
# COMPACT_ATOMS: atom_id res chain seq x y z
N MET A 1 -5.23 4.12 27.87
CA MET A 1 -3.96 4.54 27.25
C MET A 1 -4.21 5.88 26.58
N ASP A 2 -3.26 6.80 26.60
CA ASP A 2 -3.39 8.13 26.00
C ASP A 2 -3.28 8.06 24.46
N PRO A 3 -4.14 8.73 23.68
CA PRO A 3 -4.13 8.65 22.21
C PRO A 3 -2.78 8.93 21.56
N ALA A 4 -2.00 9.89 22.09
CA ALA A 4 -0.69 10.22 21.53
C ALA A 4 0.31 9.05 21.65
N LYS A 5 0.26 8.29 22.75
CA LYS A 5 1.09 7.09 22.93
C LYS A 5 0.68 5.97 21.97
N GLN A 6 -0.62 5.82 21.70
CA GLN A 6 -1.10 4.85 20.73
C GLN A 6 -0.63 5.21 19.31
N THR A 7 -0.71 6.48 18.92
CA THR A 7 -0.19 6.96 17.64
C THR A 7 1.32 6.76 17.49
N LEU A 8 2.09 6.99 18.55
CA LEU A 8 3.54 6.79 18.53
C LEU A 8 3.92 5.32 18.37
N ILE A 9 3.33 4.44 19.17
CA ILE A 9 3.52 2.99 19.04
C ILE A 9 3.11 2.55 17.63
N MET A 10 2.02 3.10 17.11
CA MET A 10 1.56 2.76 15.79
C MET A 10 2.52 3.16 14.68
N PHE A 11 2.98 4.41 14.67
CA PHE A 11 3.91 4.90 13.67
C PHE A 11 5.20 4.06 13.67
N PHE A 12 5.62 3.59 14.84
CA PHE A 12 6.75 2.67 14.97
C PHE A 12 6.50 1.32 14.27
N PHE A 13 5.33 0.69 14.51
CA PHE A 13 4.97 -0.56 13.82
C PHE A 13 4.85 -0.36 12.30
N ASP A 14 4.12 0.67 11.85
CA ASP A 14 3.88 0.95 10.42
C ASP A 14 5.18 1.23 9.65
N THR A 15 6.17 1.87 10.28
CA THR A 15 7.40 2.30 9.60
C THR A 15 8.53 1.27 9.67
N TYR A 16 8.57 0.45 10.73
CA TYR A 16 9.76 -0.36 11.04
C TYR A 16 9.48 -1.84 11.26
N LEU A 17 8.23 -2.28 11.33
CA LEU A 17 7.89 -3.68 11.60
C LEU A 17 7.07 -4.29 10.46
N GLN A 18 7.76 -4.95 9.54
CA GLN A 18 7.15 -5.94 8.66
C GLN A 18 7.31 -7.30 9.32
N LEU A 19 6.26 -7.74 10.01
CA LEU A 19 6.25 -9.06 10.61
C LEU A 19 6.15 -10.12 9.52
N SER A 20 6.90 -11.20 9.69
CA SER A 20 6.66 -12.45 8.98
C SER A 20 5.38 -13.12 9.52
N GLU A 21 4.81 -14.05 8.74
CA GLU A 21 3.64 -14.84 9.18
C GLU A 21 3.88 -15.54 10.54
N GLU A 22 5.12 -16.00 10.77
CA GLU A 22 5.52 -16.65 12.02
C GLU A 22 5.52 -15.68 13.21
N GLU A 23 5.90 -14.42 12.99
CA GLU A 23 5.88 -13.40 14.03
C GLU A 23 4.47 -12.88 14.30
N GLU A 24 3.64 -12.73 13.26
CA GLU A 24 2.22 -12.41 13.43
C GLU A 24 1.51 -13.49 14.25
N GLN A 25 1.81 -14.77 13.98
CA GLN A 25 1.26 -15.89 14.73
C GLN A 25 1.67 -15.85 16.22
N LYS A 26 2.93 -15.49 16.51
CA LYS A 26 3.40 -15.30 17.90
C LYS A 26 2.69 -14.14 18.59
N VAL A 27 2.49 -13.02 17.90
CA VAL A 27 1.72 -11.88 18.45
C VAL A 27 0.30 -12.33 18.80
N LEU A 28 -0.37 -13.10 17.94
CA LEU A 28 -1.70 -13.62 18.22
C LEU A 28 -1.73 -14.59 19.40
N GLU A 29 -0.69 -15.40 19.57
CA GLU A 29 -0.54 -16.29 20.74
C GLU A 29 -0.35 -15.49 22.03
N GLU A 30 0.54 -14.51 22.05
CA GLU A 30 0.74 -13.63 23.21
C GLU A 30 -0.54 -12.87 23.59
N VAL A 31 -1.28 -12.36 22.60
CA VAL A 31 -2.56 -11.67 22.82
C VAL A 31 -3.60 -12.59 23.48
N ARG A 32 -3.60 -13.89 23.17
CA ARG A 32 -4.52 -14.88 23.78
C ARG A 32 -4.18 -15.18 25.24
N GLU A 33 -2.92 -14.99 25.63
CA GLU A 33 -2.48 -15.17 27.03
C GLU A 33 -2.75 -13.93 27.90
N MET A 34 -3.09 -12.78 27.29
CA MET A 34 -3.44 -11.55 28.01
C MET A 34 -4.78 -11.65 28.75
N SER A 35 -5.01 -10.74 29.71
CA SER A 35 -6.34 -10.59 30.30
C SER A 35 -7.38 -10.18 29.25
N ALA A 36 -8.63 -10.60 29.41
CA ALA A 36 -9.69 -10.35 28.41
C ALA A 36 -9.78 -8.87 27.97
N LYS A 37 -9.67 -7.95 28.94
CA LYS A 37 -9.73 -6.50 28.67
C LYS A 37 -8.54 -5.98 27.86
N GLU A 38 -7.36 -6.54 28.08
CA GLU A 38 -6.14 -6.17 27.35
C GLU A 38 -6.14 -6.79 25.96
N ALA A 39 -6.53 -8.07 25.86
CA ALA A 39 -6.70 -8.77 24.59
C ALA A 39 -7.69 -8.03 23.67
N ASP A 40 -8.86 -7.65 24.18
CA ASP A 40 -9.87 -6.89 23.42
C ASP A 40 -9.29 -5.57 22.89
N LYS A 41 -8.51 -4.86 23.72
CA LYS A 41 -7.89 -3.58 23.34
C LYS A 41 -6.87 -3.75 22.22
N VAL A 42 -6.05 -4.80 22.28
CA VAL A 42 -5.05 -5.08 21.25
C VAL A 42 -5.71 -5.56 19.96
N MET A 43 -6.75 -6.39 20.05
CA MET A 43 -7.51 -6.83 18.89
C MET A 43 -8.26 -5.68 18.20
N GLU A 44 -8.83 -4.73 18.94
CA GLU A 44 -9.41 -3.51 18.36
C GLU A 44 -8.39 -2.71 17.53
N ILE A 45 -7.15 -2.61 18.06
CA ILE A 45 -6.04 -1.96 17.37
C ILE A 45 -5.73 -2.73 16.09
N ILE A 46 -5.39 -4.03 16.15
CA ILE A 46 -5.04 -4.86 14.98
C ILE A 46 -6.10 -4.73 13.88
N ASN A 47 -7.37 -4.95 14.22
CA ASN A 47 -8.48 -4.85 13.25
C ASN A 47 -8.60 -3.47 12.60
N SER A 48 -8.30 -2.40 13.35
CA SER A 48 -8.31 -1.04 12.80
C SER A 48 -7.23 -0.84 11.75
N TYR A 49 -6.04 -1.44 11.93
CA TYR A 49 -4.93 -1.33 10.99
C TYR A 49 -5.12 -2.23 9.78
N GLU A 50 -5.62 -3.45 9.95
CA GLU A 50 -5.97 -4.30 8.80
C GLU A 50 -6.97 -3.60 7.87
N ARG A 51 -7.99 -2.94 8.44
CA ARG A 51 -8.94 -2.15 7.65
C ARG A 51 -8.26 -0.98 6.92
N ARG A 52 -7.44 -0.20 7.63
CA ARG A 52 -6.73 0.94 7.05
C ARG A 52 -5.76 0.51 5.95
N GLY A 53 -4.97 -0.54 6.20
CA GLY A 53 -4.03 -1.10 5.23
C GLY A 53 -4.75 -1.60 3.98
N ARG A 54 -5.91 -2.26 4.13
CA ARG A 54 -6.72 -2.69 2.99
C ARG A 54 -7.26 -1.52 2.17
N GLU A 55 -7.67 -0.43 2.80
CA GLU A 55 -8.13 0.78 2.12
C GLU A 55 -7.00 1.47 1.35
N LEU A 56 -5.84 1.66 2.00
CA LEU A 56 -4.65 2.25 1.37
C LEU A 56 -4.18 1.39 0.19
N GLY A 57 -4.02 0.08 0.38
CA GLY A 57 -3.59 -0.82 -0.69
C GLY A 57 -4.57 -0.87 -1.87
N LYS A 58 -5.88 -0.69 -1.63
CA LYS A 58 -6.87 -0.58 -2.70
C LYS A 58 -6.72 0.73 -3.48
N GLU A 59 -6.41 1.83 -2.80
CA GLU A 59 -6.17 3.12 -3.44
C GLU A 59 -4.88 3.12 -4.25
N GLU A 60 -3.77 2.66 -3.65
CA GLU A 60 -2.48 2.47 -4.30
C GLU A 60 -2.61 1.56 -5.53
N GLY A 61 -3.20 0.38 -5.38
CA GLY A 61 -3.40 -0.55 -6.49
C GLY A 61 -4.28 0.02 -7.63
N LYS A 62 -5.23 0.90 -7.31
CA LYS A 62 -6.04 1.60 -8.33
C LYS A 62 -5.21 2.64 -9.08
N ILE A 63 -4.30 3.35 -8.41
CA ILE A 63 -3.40 4.33 -9.02
C ILE A 63 -2.38 3.60 -9.90
N GLU A 64 -1.72 2.58 -9.36
CA GLU A 64 -0.73 1.77 -10.06
C GLU A 64 -1.34 1.10 -11.29
N GLY A 65 -2.49 0.44 -11.14
CA GLY A 65 -3.17 -0.22 -12.26
C GLY A 65 -3.61 0.75 -13.37
N LYS A 66 -4.01 1.98 -13.02
CA LYS A 66 -4.28 3.03 -14.02
C LYS A 66 -3.01 3.42 -14.76
N LEU A 67 -1.91 3.63 -14.04
CA LEU A 67 -0.64 4.02 -14.63
C LEU A 67 -0.08 2.91 -15.54
N GLU A 68 -0.17 1.65 -15.12
CA GLU A 68 0.19 0.50 -15.92
C GLU A 68 -0.66 0.40 -17.20
N ALA A 69 -1.97 0.60 -17.10
CA ALA A 69 -2.84 0.62 -18.28
C ALA A 69 -2.46 1.74 -19.26
N ILE A 70 -2.14 2.94 -18.75
CA ILE A 70 -1.66 4.07 -19.56
C ILE A 70 -0.35 3.71 -20.26
N ARG A 71 0.62 3.11 -19.55
CA ARG A 71 1.90 2.64 -20.13
C ARG A 71 1.71 1.58 -21.19
N MET A 72 0.81 0.61 -20.98
CA MET A 72 0.49 -0.42 -21.97
C MET A 72 -0.07 0.20 -23.26
N VAL A 73 -0.96 1.18 -23.13
CA VAL A 73 -1.50 1.90 -24.29
C VAL A 73 -0.42 2.72 -24.98
N ALA A 74 0.39 3.48 -24.23
CA ALA A 74 1.50 4.26 -24.76
C ALA A 74 2.48 3.39 -25.55
N LYS A 75 2.86 2.22 -25.02
CA LYS A 75 3.73 1.26 -25.69
C LYS A 75 3.15 0.79 -27.02
N ARG A 76 1.88 0.38 -27.06
CA ARG A 76 1.22 -0.04 -28.31
C ARG A 76 1.14 1.07 -29.36
N ILE A 77 1.00 2.33 -28.92
CA ILE A 77 0.98 3.49 -29.81
C ILE A 77 2.40 3.76 -30.34
N ASN A 78 3.42 3.64 -29.48
CA ASN A 78 4.84 3.77 -29.83
C ASN A 78 5.26 2.71 -30.86
N GLU A 79 4.87 1.45 -30.67
CA GLU A 79 5.10 0.34 -31.61
C GLU A 79 4.50 0.59 -33.01
N LYS A 80 3.47 1.45 -33.10
CA LYS A 80 2.88 1.89 -34.38
C LYS A 80 3.61 3.08 -35.02
N GLY A 81 4.75 3.50 -34.48
CA GLY A 81 5.60 4.55 -35.02
C GLY A 81 5.06 5.96 -34.82
N ARG A 82 4.21 6.17 -33.82
CA ARG A 82 3.67 7.50 -33.50
C ARG A 82 4.74 8.37 -32.80
N PRO A 83 4.77 9.69 -33.06
CA PRO A 83 5.72 10.58 -32.39
C PRO A 83 5.55 10.57 -30.87
N THR A 84 6.66 10.51 -30.14
CA THR A 84 6.69 10.51 -28.66
C THR A 84 5.98 11.71 -28.05
N LYS A 85 6.03 12.88 -28.71
CA LYS A 85 5.31 14.09 -28.30
C LYS A 85 3.78 13.90 -28.34
N GLU A 86 3.25 13.27 -29.40
CA GLU A 86 1.82 12.98 -29.52
C GLU A 86 1.37 11.97 -28.44
N ILE A 87 2.21 10.96 -28.16
CA ILE A 87 1.95 9.98 -27.10
C ILE A 87 1.93 10.65 -25.73
N ALA A 88 2.87 11.56 -25.44
CA ALA A 88 2.92 12.31 -24.19
C ALA A 88 1.67 13.18 -23.98
N GLU A 89 1.21 13.86 -25.04
CA GLU A 89 -0.03 14.66 -25.00
C GLU A 89 -1.28 13.80 -24.74
N MET A 90 -1.35 12.58 -25.29
CA MET A 90 -2.50 11.67 -25.11
C MET A 90 -2.51 10.96 -23.74
N THR A 91 -1.33 10.67 -23.20
CA THR A 91 -1.18 9.76 -22.05
C THR A 91 -0.82 10.49 -20.75
N GLY A 92 -0.30 11.72 -20.85
CA GLY A 92 0.25 12.46 -19.72
C GLY A 92 1.60 11.92 -19.22
N LEU A 93 2.19 10.93 -19.89
CA LEU A 93 3.51 10.41 -19.54
C LEU A 93 4.61 11.37 -19.96
N GLU A 94 5.72 11.35 -19.23
CA GLU A 94 6.91 12.08 -19.66
C GLU A 94 7.51 11.45 -20.92
N ILE A 95 8.04 12.29 -21.81
CA ILE A 95 8.70 11.82 -23.04
C ILE A 95 9.82 10.82 -22.71
N LYS A 96 10.63 11.10 -21.68
CA LYS A 96 11.70 10.21 -21.21
C LYS A 96 11.18 8.84 -20.76
N GLU A 97 9.95 8.77 -20.24
CA GLU A 97 9.33 7.50 -19.86
C GLU A 97 8.90 6.73 -21.10
N ILE A 98 8.27 7.39 -22.07
CA ILE A 98 7.83 6.79 -23.33
C ILE A 98 9.01 6.23 -24.12
N GLU A 99 10.15 6.93 -24.14
CA GLU A 99 11.39 6.47 -24.79
C GLU A 99 11.97 5.18 -24.17
N ARG A 100 11.55 4.83 -22.94
CA ARG A 100 11.98 3.60 -22.24
C ARG A 100 10.96 2.45 -22.32
N LEU A 101 9.78 2.66 -22.92
CA LEU A 101 8.71 1.64 -23.06
C LEU A 101 8.89 0.72 -24.27
#